data_AF-K7G4A1-F1
#
_entry.id   AF-K7G4A1-F1
#
_cell.length_a   1.000
_cell.length_b   1.000
_cell.length_c   1.000
_cell.angle_alpha   90.00
_cell.angle_beta   90.00
_cell.angle_gamma   90.00
#
_symmetry.space_group_name_H-M   'P 1'
#
loop_
_entity.id
_entity.type
_entity.pdbx_description
1 polymer ?
#
loop_
_entity_poly.entity_id
_entity_poly.type
_entity_poly.pdbx_seq_one_letter_code
_entity_poly.pdbx_strand_id
1 'polypeptide(L)'
;MQPVYRHTFWQFRRENPGTKVGEPPPDGLPGFNSGVMLLSLEAMRQSRLYNQLLEPDKVRQLAEKYHFQGHLGDQDFFTMIGMEHPELFHVLDCTWNQLLCSWWREHGYSDVFDRYFRCEGRVRIYHGNCNTPIPED
;
A
#
# COMPACT_ATOMS: atom_id res chain seq x y z
N MET A 1 1.29 -4.29 7.66
CA MET A 1 0.36 -3.41 6.91
C MET A 1 -1.05 -3.51 7.48
N GLN A 2 -1.98 -2.63 7.08
CA GLN A 2 -3.40 -2.70 7.46
C GLN A 2 -4.26 -2.98 6.22
N PRO A 3 -5.48 -3.54 6.36
CA PRO A 3 -6.37 -3.85 5.23
C PRO A 3 -7.03 -2.62 4.59
N VAL A 4 -6.42 -1.44 4.68
CA VAL A 4 -6.97 -0.17 4.11
C VAL A 4 -7.28 -0.34 2.63
N TYR A 5 -6.34 -0.88 1.87
CA TYR A 5 -6.53 -1.06 0.44
C TYR A 5 -7.41 -2.27 0.09
N ARG A 6 -7.60 -3.24 0.99
CA ARG A 6 -8.68 -4.23 0.84
C ARG A 6 -10.04 -3.53 0.82
N HIS A 7 -10.22 -2.53 1.69
CA HIS A 7 -11.40 -1.68 1.74
C HIS A 7 -11.49 -0.76 0.53
N THR A 8 -10.44 0.01 0.23
CA THR A 8 -10.47 1.00 -0.86
C THR A 8 -10.75 0.38 -2.22
N PHE A 9 -10.16 -0.78 -2.54
CA PHE A 9 -10.40 -1.48 -3.81
C PHE A 9 -11.64 -2.40 -3.76
N TRP A 10 -12.57 -2.23 -2.82
CA TRP A 10 -13.73 -3.12 -2.63
C TRP A 10 -14.51 -3.38 -3.94
N GLN A 11 -14.81 -2.33 -4.71
CA GLN A 11 -15.61 -2.46 -5.92
C GLN A 11 -14.85 -3.24 -6.99
N PHE A 12 -13.60 -2.88 -7.24
CA PHE A 12 -12.73 -3.60 -8.17
C PHE A 12 -12.58 -5.08 -7.79
N ARG A 13 -12.39 -5.39 -6.50
CA ARG A 13 -12.30 -6.77 -6.00
C ARG A 13 -13.60 -7.55 -6.17
N ARG A 14 -14.76 -6.90 -6.01
CA ARG A 14 -16.07 -7.51 -6.25
C ARG A 14 -16.26 -7.87 -7.74
N GLU A 15 -15.82 -6.98 -8.63
CA GLU A 15 -15.92 -7.16 -10.09
C GLU A 15 -14.87 -8.11 -10.65
N ASN A 16 -13.77 -8.34 -9.92
CA ASN A 16 -12.65 -9.19 -10.34
C ASN A 16 -12.33 -10.26 -9.28
N PRO A 17 -13.18 -11.29 -9.11
CA PRO A 17 -12.91 -12.40 -8.20
C PRO A 17 -11.56 -13.07 -8.49
N GLY A 18 -10.78 -13.35 -7.45
CA GLY A 18 -9.45 -13.95 -7.57
C GLY A 18 -8.31 -12.97 -7.88
N THR A 19 -8.59 -11.67 -7.98
CA THR A 19 -7.53 -10.65 -8.05
C THR A 19 -6.65 -10.66 -6.82
N LYS A 20 -5.36 -10.33 -7.01
CA LYS A 20 -4.39 -10.13 -5.91
C LYS A 20 -4.50 -8.73 -5.28
N VAL A 21 -5.18 -7.80 -5.94
CA VAL A 21 -5.32 -6.40 -5.49
C VAL A 21 -6.04 -6.35 -4.14
N GLY A 22 -5.39 -5.74 -3.15
CA GLY A 22 -5.90 -5.62 -1.78
C GLY A 22 -5.83 -6.91 -0.95
N GLU A 23 -5.34 -8.03 -1.48
CA GLU A 23 -5.12 -9.25 -0.69
C GLU A 23 -3.87 -9.14 0.20
N PRO A 24 -3.82 -9.86 1.33
CA PRO A 24 -2.66 -9.83 2.22
C PRO A 24 -1.46 -10.57 1.61
N PRO A 25 -0.23 -10.30 2.12
CA PRO A 25 0.95 -11.10 1.78
C PRO A 25 0.79 -12.58 2.21
N PRO A 26 1.61 -13.51 1.66
CA PRO A 26 2.76 -13.26 0.77
C PRO A 26 2.39 -13.05 -0.70
N ASP A 27 1.24 -13.55 -1.15
CA ASP A 27 0.91 -13.61 -2.59
C ASP A 27 0.05 -12.44 -3.09
N GLY A 28 -0.52 -11.66 -2.17
CA GLY A 28 -1.39 -10.52 -2.45
C GLY A 28 -0.65 -9.18 -2.57
N LEU A 29 -1.37 -8.16 -3.02
CA LEU A 29 -0.90 -6.78 -3.14
C LEU A 29 -1.66 -5.90 -2.14
N PRO A 30 -1.20 -5.78 -0.88
CA PRO A 30 -1.92 -5.06 0.18
C PRO A 30 -1.81 -3.53 0.05
N GLY A 31 -1.10 -3.02 -0.96
CA GLY A 31 -0.71 -1.62 -1.11
C GLY A 31 0.53 -1.26 -0.29
N PHE A 32 0.88 0.03 -0.30
CA PHE A 32 2.11 0.54 0.33
C PHE A 32 1.81 1.44 1.52
N ASN A 33 2.84 1.69 2.34
CA ASN A 33 2.84 2.76 3.33
C ASN A 33 3.93 3.79 3.00
N SER A 34 3.61 5.08 3.06
CA SER A 34 4.55 6.15 2.71
C SER A 34 5.48 6.59 3.84
N GLY A 35 5.42 5.96 5.02
CA GLY A 35 6.26 6.32 6.17
C GLY A 35 7.76 6.13 5.93
N VAL A 36 8.15 5.19 5.05
CA VAL A 36 9.53 4.96 4.64
C VAL A 36 9.56 4.69 3.14
N MET A 37 10.27 5.52 2.40
CA MET A 37 10.43 5.42 0.94
C MET A 37 11.89 5.65 0.54
N LEU A 38 12.43 4.79 -0.31
CA LEU A 38 13.73 4.98 -0.95
C LEU A 38 13.50 5.51 -2.36
N LEU A 39 13.57 6.83 -2.51
CA LEU A 39 13.32 7.49 -3.79
C LEU A 39 14.62 7.56 -4.61
N SER A 40 14.77 6.64 -5.57
CA SER A 40 15.84 6.71 -6.57
C SER A 40 15.52 7.77 -7.62
N LEU A 41 15.82 9.03 -7.30
CA LEU A 41 15.42 10.17 -8.12
C LEU A 41 15.95 10.11 -9.56
N GLU A 42 17.15 9.55 -9.76
CA GLU A 42 17.70 9.34 -11.10
C GLU A 42 16.87 8.33 -11.90
N ALA A 43 16.57 7.17 -11.31
CA ALA A 43 15.74 6.15 -11.96
C ALA A 43 14.33 6.67 -12.26
N MET A 44 13.73 7.42 -11.34
CA MET A 44 12.42 8.05 -11.54
C MET A 44 12.43 9.01 -12.73
N ARG A 45 13.46 9.87 -12.84
CA ARG A 45 13.60 10.81 -13.96
C ARG A 45 13.80 10.10 -15.29
N GLN A 46 14.58 9.02 -15.32
CA GLN A 46 14.90 8.28 -16.55
C GLN A 46 13.79 7.30 -16.97
N SER A 47 12.88 6.92 -16.07
CA SER A 47 11.81 5.97 -16.36
C SER A 47 10.69 6.60 -17.19
N ARG A 48 10.62 6.24 -18.47
CA ARG A 48 9.52 6.64 -19.35
C ARG A 48 8.16 6.20 -18.80
N LEU A 49 8.07 4.98 -18.27
CA LEU A 49 6.84 4.43 -17.70
C LEU A 49 6.38 5.25 -16.49
N TYR A 50 7.28 5.52 -15.54
CA TYR A 50 6.95 6.30 -14.35
C TYR A 50 6.46 7.71 -14.72
N ASN A 51 7.16 8.38 -15.64
CA ASN A 51 6.79 9.73 -16.08
C ASN A 51 5.43 9.77 -16.79
N GLN A 52 5.08 8.74 -17.59
CA GLN A 52 3.75 8.64 -18.19
C GLN A 52 2.64 8.47 -17.16
N LEU A 53 2.89 7.75 -16.07
CA LEU A 53 1.92 7.56 -14.98
C LEU A 53 1.62 8.85 -14.20
N LEU A 54 2.44 9.90 -14.36
CA LEU A 54 2.20 11.23 -13.80
C LEU A 54 1.31 12.10 -14.70
N GLU A 55 1.07 11.69 -15.96
CA GLU A 55 0.20 12.44 -16.86
C GLU A 55 -1.27 12.37 -16.37
N PRO A 56 -2.01 13.50 -16.36
CA PRO A 56 -3.38 13.54 -15.81
C PRO A 56 -4.32 12.48 -16.38
N ASP A 57 -4.21 12.20 -17.68
CA ASP A 57 -5.03 11.20 -18.36
C ASP A 57 -4.75 9.77 -17.87
N LYS A 58 -3.48 9.45 -17.58
CA LYS A 58 -3.09 8.15 -17.04
C LYS A 58 -3.52 7.99 -15.59
N VAL A 59 -3.38 9.03 -14.79
CA VAL A 59 -3.89 9.02 -13.41
C VAL A 59 -5.41 8.77 -13.41
N ARG A 60 -6.16 9.50 -14.23
CA ARG A 60 -7.61 9.34 -14.37
C ARG A 60 -7.98 7.93 -14.83
N GLN A 61 -7.34 7.42 -15.88
CA GLN A 61 -7.61 6.09 -16.43
C GLN A 61 -7.44 4.99 -15.37
N LEU A 62 -6.38 5.06 -14.54
CA LEU A 62 -6.16 4.08 -13.48
C LEU A 62 -7.15 4.24 -12.34
N ALA A 63 -7.46 5.47 -11.91
CA ALA A 63 -8.45 5.71 -10.87
C ALA A 63 -9.83 5.16 -11.28
N GLU A 64 -10.23 5.36 -12.53
CA GLU A 64 -11.47 4.81 -13.10
C GLU A 64 -11.42 3.27 -13.16
N LYS A 65 -10.32 2.68 -13.69
CA LYS A 65 -10.15 1.23 -13.79
C LYS A 65 -10.33 0.53 -12.45
N TYR A 66 -9.77 1.11 -11.39
CA TYR A 66 -9.74 0.52 -10.06
C TYR A 66 -10.88 0.97 -9.14
N HIS A 67 -11.79 1.83 -9.63
CA HIS A 67 -12.81 2.51 -8.82
C HIS A 67 -12.20 3.14 -7.56
N PHE A 68 -11.01 3.72 -7.70
CA PHE A 68 -10.17 4.07 -6.57
C PHE A 68 -10.40 5.52 -6.11
N GLN A 69 -10.72 5.69 -4.83
CA GLN A 69 -10.76 6.98 -4.17
C GLN A 69 -10.06 6.89 -2.82
N GLY A 70 -9.14 7.81 -2.56
CA GLY A 70 -8.31 7.83 -1.38
C GLY A 70 -8.21 9.21 -0.74
N HIS A 71 -7.53 9.29 0.39
CA HIS A 71 -7.32 10.52 1.17
C HIS A 71 -5.92 10.60 1.81
N LEU A 72 -5.01 9.72 1.40
CA LEU A 72 -3.66 9.54 1.94
C LEU A 72 -2.56 10.00 0.98
N GLY A 73 -2.91 10.71 -0.09
CA GLY A 73 -1.98 11.42 -0.95
C GLY A 73 -1.04 10.50 -1.74
N ASP A 74 0.26 10.62 -1.48
CA ASP A 74 1.31 9.88 -2.20
C ASP A 74 1.20 8.36 -1.99
N GLN A 75 0.82 7.92 -0.79
CA GLN A 75 0.60 6.52 -0.46
C GLN A 75 -0.45 5.89 -1.38
N ASP A 76 -1.53 6.64 -1.65
CA ASP A 76 -2.62 6.21 -2.50
C ASP A 76 -2.20 6.14 -3.97
N PHE A 77 -1.49 7.17 -4.45
CA PHE A 77 -0.97 7.20 -5.81
C PHE A 77 -0.03 6.02 -6.07
N PHE A 78 1.01 5.84 -5.24
CA PHE A 78 1.97 4.74 -5.39
C PHE A 78 1.32 3.37 -5.26
N THR A 79 0.36 3.23 -4.34
CA THR A 79 -0.42 1.99 -4.23
C THR A 79 -1.18 1.70 -5.52
N MET A 80 -1.91 2.68 -6.06
CA MET A 80 -2.70 2.50 -7.27
C MET A 80 -1.84 2.11 -8.47
N ILE A 81 -0.75 2.85 -8.72
CA ILE A 81 0.14 2.53 -9.86
C ILE A 81 0.93 1.24 -9.62
N GLY A 82 1.18 0.85 -8.37
CA GLY A 82 1.81 -0.42 -8.01
C GLY A 82 0.92 -1.64 -8.21
N MET A 83 -0.41 -1.47 -8.26
CA MET A 83 -1.33 -2.53 -8.67
C MET A 83 -1.23 -2.82 -10.17
N GLU A 84 -0.90 -1.81 -10.98
CA GLU A 84 -0.74 -1.93 -12.43
C GLU A 84 0.68 -2.36 -12.82
N HIS A 85 1.67 -1.73 -12.18
CA HIS A 85 3.10 -1.81 -12.51
C HIS A 85 3.93 -2.12 -11.26
N PRO A 86 3.83 -3.33 -10.69
CA PRO A 86 4.60 -3.72 -9.51
C PRO A 86 6.12 -3.65 -9.75
N GLU A 87 6.59 -3.77 -10.99
CA GLU A 87 7.99 -3.68 -11.39
C GLU A 87 8.66 -2.32 -11.10
N LEU A 88 7.87 -1.26 -10.89
CA LEU A 88 8.39 0.06 -10.52
C LEU A 88 8.87 0.12 -9.06
N PHE A 89 8.50 -0.86 -8.24
CA PHE A 89 8.69 -0.80 -6.79
C PHE A 89 9.55 -1.94 -6.28
N HIS A 90 10.62 -1.60 -5.57
CA HIS A 90 11.27 -2.53 -4.66
C HIS A 90 10.52 -2.53 -3.33
N VAL A 91 9.90 -3.66 -2.99
CA VAL A 91 9.17 -3.81 -1.72
C VAL A 91 10.16 -4.05 -0.59
N LEU A 92 10.24 -3.12 0.35
CA LEU A 92 11.06 -3.27 1.55
C LEU A 92 10.48 -4.35 2.47
N ASP A 93 11.36 -5.08 3.16
CA ASP A 93 10.95 -5.94 4.26
C ASP A 93 10.19 -5.14 5.32
N CYS A 94 9.13 -5.74 5.88
CA CYS A 94 8.22 -5.04 6.79
C CYS A 94 8.93 -4.48 8.04
N THR A 95 10.06 -5.06 8.45
CA THR A 95 10.83 -4.60 9.63
C THR A 95 11.48 -3.22 9.43
N TRP A 96 11.60 -2.75 8.18
CA TRP A 96 12.05 -1.38 7.87
C TRP A 96 10.95 -0.33 8.03
N ASN A 97 9.70 -0.73 8.22
CA ASN A 97 8.58 0.17 8.47
C ASN A 97 7.49 -0.62 9.21
N GLN A 98 7.75 -0.96 10.48
CA GLN A 98 6.82 -1.74 11.29
C GLN A 98 5.69 -0.84 11.79
N LEU A 99 4.60 -0.80 11.02
CA LEU A 99 3.39 -0.05 11.35
C LEU A 99 2.77 -0.57 12.65
N LEU A 100 2.38 0.34 13.54
CA LEU A 100 1.76 0.02 14.83
C LEU A 100 0.24 0.22 14.86
N CYS A 101 -0.29 1.01 13.92
CA CYS A 101 -1.71 1.33 13.91
C CYS A 101 -2.61 0.10 13.72
N SER A 102 -3.60 -0.04 14.61
CA SER A 102 -4.59 -1.12 14.57
C SER A 102 -6.03 -0.65 14.30
N TRP A 103 -6.23 0.60 13.88
CA TRP A 103 -7.57 1.19 13.68
C TRP A 103 -8.48 0.30 12.84
N TRP A 104 -7.99 -0.23 11.72
CA TRP A 104 -8.81 -1.07 10.82
C TRP A 104 -9.22 -2.42 11.40
N ARG A 105 -8.55 -2.92 12.45
CA ARG A 105 -8.97 -4.14 13.15
C ARG A 105 -10.37 -3.98 13.76
N GLU A 106 -10.64 -2.80 14.29
CA GLU A 106 -11.87 -2.46 15.01
C GLU A 106 -12.96 -1.88 14.08
N HIS A 107 -12.66 -1.73 12.79
CA HIS A 107 -13.56 -1.14 11.79
C HIS A 107 -13.92 -2.12 10.68
N GLY A 108 -14.25 -3.36 11.06
CA GLY A 108 -14.84 -4.37 10.17
C GLY A 108 -13.87 -5.36 9.52
N TYR A 109 -12.60 -5.39 9.95
CA TYR A 109 -11.59 -6.28 9.37
C TYR A 109 -10.88 -7.20 10.38
N SER A 110 -11.46 -7.39 11.58
CA SER A 110 -10.91 -8.28 12.62
C SER A 110 -10.44 -9.63 12.08
N ASP A 111 -11.26 -10.28 11.26
CA ASP A 111 -11.07 -11.66 10.83
C ASP A 111 -9.90 -11.84 9.86
N VAL A 112 -9.45 -10.75 9.23
CA VAL A 112 -8.35 -10.77 8.26
C VAL A 112 -7.16 -9.93 8.70
N PHE A 113 -7.31 -9.08 9.73
CA PHE A 113 -6.33 -8.07 10.13
C PHE A 113 -4.93 -8.66 10.33
N ASP A 114 -4.82 -9.76 11.07
CA ASP A 114 -3.52 -10.37 11.39
C ASP A 114 -2.74 -10.84 10.15
N ARG A 115 -3.44 -11.18 9.06
CA ARG A 115 -2.80 -11.55 7.79
C ARG A 115 -2.12 -10.35 7.11
N TYR A 116 -2.58 -9.13 7.38
CA TYR A 116 -1.95 -7.90 6.90
C TYR A 116 -0.90 -7.39 7.88
N PHE A 117 -1.18 -7.52 9.17
CA PHE A 117 -0.43 -6.86 10.22
C PHE A 117 0.82 -7.62 10.66
N ARG A 118 0.85 -8.94 10.48
CA ARG A 118 2.00 -9.78 10.84
C ARG A 118 3.29 -9.26 10.19
N CYS A 119 4.29 -9.02 11.03
CA CYS A 119 5.65 -8.70 10.64
C CYS A 119 6.60 -9.29 11.68
N GLU A 120 7.48 -10.18 11.24
CA GLU A 120 8.40 -10.93 12.09
C GLU A 120 9.85 -10.57 11.73
N GLY A 121 10.75 -10.73 12.70
CA GLY A 121 12.17 -10.41 12.56
C GLY A 121 12.62 -9.24 13.42
N ARG A 122 13.90 -8.89 13.32
CA ARG A 122 14.46 -7.77 14.07
C ARG A 122 13.94 -6.45 13.47
N VAL A 123 13.11 -5.76 14.24
CA VAL A 123 12.57 -4.45 13.87
C VAL A 123 13.72 -3.44 13.74
N ARG A 124 13.70 -2.66 12.65
CA ARG A 124 14.68 -1.61 12.37
C ARG A 124 14.07 -0.22 12.58
N ILE A 125 12.81 -0.06 12.20
CA ILE A 125 12.05 1.19 12.36
C ILE A 125 10.64 0.85 12.82
N TYR A 126 10.25 1.35 14.00
CA TYR A 126 8.85 1.40 14.42
C TYR A 126 8.17 2.63 13.83
N HIS A 127 6.94 2.46 13.38
CA HIS A 127 6.13 3.56 12.84
C HIS A 127 4.82 3.67 13.62
N GLY A 128 4.78 4.63 14.55
CA GLY A 128 3.61 5.00 15.37
C GLY A 128 2.52 5.74 14.58
N ASN A 129 2.14 5.21 13.41
CA ASN A 129 1.12 5.84 12.57
C ASN A 129 -0.25 5.86 13.25
N CYS A 130 -1.14 6.74 12.77
CA CYS A 130 -2.46 7.03 13.38
C CYS A 130 -2.38 7.44 14.87
N ASN A 131 -1.29 8.11 15.26
CA ASN A 131 -0.99 8.52 16.64
C ASN A 131 -0.85 7.34 17.62
N THR A 132 -0.44 6.17 17.12
CA THR A 132 -0.21 5.01 17.99
C THR A 132 1.08 5.21 18.78
N PRO A 133 1.05 5.09 20.12
CA PRO A 133 2.27 5.15 20.93
C PRO A 133 3.29 4.10 20.48
N ILE A 134 4.55 4.51 20.35
CA ILE A 134 5.66 3.60 20.09
C ILE A 134 6.07 2.99 21.44
N PRO A 135 6.19 1.65 21.55
CA PRO A 135 6.69 1.02 22.77
C PRO A 135 8.05 1.56 23.17
N GLU A 136 8.25 1.78 24.46
CA GLU A 136 9.58 1.95 25.04
C GLU A 136 10.22 0.56 25.23
N ASP A 137 11.56 0.51 25.18
CA ASP A 137 12.35 -0.70 25.38
C ASP A 137 12.19 -1.28 26.80
#